data_AF-E2AMB3-F1
#
_entry.id   AF-E2AMB3-F1
#
_cell.length_a   1.000
_cell.length_b   1.000
_cell.length_c   1.000
_cell.angle_alpha   90.00
_cell.angle_beta   90.00
_cell.angle_gamma   90.00
#
_symmetry.space_group_name_H-M   'P 1'
#
loop_
_entity.id
_entity.type
_entity.pdbx_description
1 polymer ?
#
loop_
_entity_poly.entity_id
_entity_poly.type
_entity_poly.pdbx_seq_one_letter_code
_entity_poly.pdbx_strand_id
1 'polypeptide(L)'
;LRFAIIAQPMFNVLNVIPLPLNYENKFMYTEITNKLIATNKEMHIYLILTKQDLDECIINNNIYLCEKNQSIYHVSENTPSEIKIYTQRQKYHENCNVDHMIATRTIWLTL
;
A
#
# COMPACT_ATOMS: atom_id res chain seq x y z
N LEU A 1 35.77 13.38 -13.04
CA LEU A 1 34.60 13.69 -12.19
C LEU A 1 34.01 12.39 -11.65
N ARG A 2 33.89 12.24 -10.33
CA ARG A 2 33.04 11.19 -9.72
C ARG A 2 31.70 11.84 -9.42
N PHE A 3 30.68 11.51 -10.20
CA PHE A 3 29.32 11.91 -9.85
C PHE A 3 28.94 11.15 -8.59
N ALA A 4 28.40 11.85 -7.58
CA ALA A 4 27.70 11.16 -6.53
C ALA A 4 26.57 10.39 -7.21
N ILE A 5 26.53 9.07 -7.03
CA ILE A 5 25.34 8.29 -7.35
C ILE A 5 24.29 8.86 -6.41
N ILE A 6 23.44 9.76 -6.91
CA ILE A 6 22.24 10.17 -6.19
C ILE A 6 21.49 8.86 -6.02
N ALA A 7 21.52 8.32 -4.81
CA ALA A 7 20.85 7.06 -4.52
C ALA A 7 19.36 7.29 -4.81
N GLN A 8 18.86 6.63 -5.85
CA GLN A 8 17.45 6.71 -6.20
C GLN A 8 16.65 6.19 -5.00
N PRO A 9 15.52 6.83 -4.66
CA PRO A 9 14.69 6.37 -3.56
C PRO A 9 14.26 4.92 -3.81
N MET A 10 14.57 4.03 -2.88
CA MET A 10 14.10 2.65 -2.92
C MET A 10 12.72 2.57 -2.28
N PHE A 11 11.82 1.79 -2.86
CA PHE A 11 10.46 1.62 -2.37
C PHE A 11 10.18 0.15 -2.08
N ASN A 12 9.36 -0.09 -1.06
CA ASN A 12 8.76 -1.39 -0.82
C ASN A 12 7.47 -1.50 -1.62
N VAL A 13 7.44 -2.43 -2.58
CA VAL A 13 6.24 -2.76 -3.37
C VAL A 13 5.34 -3.67 -2.54
N LEU A 14 4.06 -3.31 -2.45
CA LEU A 14 3.07 -4.00 -1.61
C LEU A 14 1.83 -4.32 -2.44
N ASN A 15 1.40 -5.58 -2.37
CA ASN A 15 0.08 -6.00 -2.81
C ASN A 15 -0.89 -5.91 -1.62
N VAL A 16 -1.76 -4.91 -1.64
CA VAL A 16 -2.67 -4.55 -0.56
C VAL A 16 -3.89 -5.46 -0.60
N ILE A 17 -4.12 -6.17 0.50
CA ILE A 17 -5.30 -7.02 0.71
C ILE A 17 -5.94 -6.59 2.03
N PRO A 18 -7.19 -6.07 2.02
CA PRO A 18 -7.85 -5.68 3.25
C PRO A 18 -8.26 -6.96 3.99
N LEU A 19 -7.76 -7.12 5.21
CA LEU A 19 -8.16 -8.21 6.08
C LEU A 19 -9.34 -7.77 6.94
N PRO A 20 -10.39 -8.59 7.06
CA PRO A 20 -11.54 -8.22 7.85
C PRO A 20 -11.23 -8.32 9.35
N LEU A 21 -11.71 -7.34 10.11
CA LEU A 21 -11.71 -7.34 11.57
C LEU A 21 -13.10 -7.74 12.07
N ASN A 22 -13.16 -8.64 13.05
CA ASN A 22 -14.43 -9.08 13.64
C ASN A 22 -14.69 -8.34 14.96
N TYR A 23 -15.88 -7.75 15.08
CA TYR A 23 -16.41 -7.23 16.33
C TYR A 23 -17.89 -7.62 16.45
N GLU A 24 -18.24 -8.43 17.46
CA GLU A 24 -19.62 -8.84 17.76
C GLU A 24 -20.43 -9.33 16.53
N ASN A 25 -19.87 -10.25 15.73
CA ASN A 25 -20.46 -10.81 14.49
C ASN A 25 -20.58 -9.83 13.31
N LYS A 26 -20.01 -8.64 13.43
CA LYS A 26 -19.82 -7.72 12.31
C LYS A 26 -18.37 -7.82 11.84
N PHE A 27 -18.22 -8.14 10.56
CA PHE A 27 -16.93 -8.04 9.89
C PHE A 27 -16.79 -6.65 9.31
N MET A 28 -15.65 -6.02 9.57
CA MET A 28 -15.31 -4.69 9.09
C MET A 28 -14.09 -4.80 8.19
N TYR A 29 -14.13 -4.21 7.01
CA TYR A 29 -12.96 -4.08 6.15
C TYR A 29 -12.77 -2.62 5.75
N THR A 30 -11.51 -2.18 5.76
CA THR A 30 -11.18 -0.88 5.20
C THR A 30 -11.30 -0.95 3.69
N GLU A 31 -12.02 0.01 3.11
CA GLU A 31 -12.05 0.16 1.66
C GLU A 31 -10.65 0.54 1.17
N ILE A 32 -10.18 -0.18 0.15
CA ILE A 32 -8.90 0.10 -0.50
C ILE A 32 -9.14 0.54 -1.93
N THR A 33 -8.46 1.60 -2.35
CA THR A 33 -8.59 2.12 -3.72
C THR A 33 -7.53 1.52 -4.64
N ASN A 34 -6.31 1.38 -4.15
CA ASN A 34 -5.16 0.90 -4.91
C ASN A 34 -4.68 -0.43 -4.33
N LYS A 35 -4.73 -1.48 -5.15
CA LYS A 35 -4.26 -2.82 -4.76
C LYS A 35 -2.75 -2.97 -4.81
N LEU A 36 -2.07 -2.12 -5.57
CA LEU A 36 -0.62 -2.18 -5.73
C LEU A 36 -0.04 -0.79 -5.47
N ILE A 37 0.82 -0.73 -4.47
CA ILE A 37 1.44 0.52 -4.00
C ILE A 37 2.93 0.30 -3.80
N ALA A 38 3.70 1.37 -3.88
CA ALA A 38 5.10 1.40 -3.46
C ALA A 38 5.28 2.47 -2.38
N THR A 39 5.97 2.16 -1.29
CA THR A 39 6.16 3.10 -0.18
C THR A 39 7.62 3.20 0.25
N ASN A 40 8.08 4.41 0.53
CA ASN A 40 9.32 4.66 1.25
C ASN A 40 8.96 5.34 2.57
N LYS A 41 9.08 4.58 3.67
CA LYS A 41 8.70 5.03 5.01
C LYS A 41 9.62 6.12 5.54
N GLU A 42 10.93 6.02 5.28
CA GLU A 42 11.92 6.98 5.75
C GLU A 42 11.66 8.36 5.14
N MET A 43 11.44 8.40 3.83
CA MET A 43 11.19 9.63 3.08
C MET A 43 9.73 10.09 3.13
N HIS A 44 8.82 9.32 3.74
CA HIS A 44 7.39 9.62 3.81
C HIS A 44 6.77 9.90 2.42
N ILE A 45 7.14 9.07 1.44
CA ILE A 45 6.65 9.16 0.06
C ILE A 45 6.08 7.83 -0.40
N TYR A 46 5.19 7.90 -1.39
CA TYR A 46 4.57 6.73 -2.00
C TYR A 46 4.31 6.92 -3.49
N LEU A 47 4.04 5.78 -4.14
CA LEU A 47 3.71 5.62 -5.54
C LEU A 47 2.47 4.73 -5.63
N ILE A 48 1.55 5.06 -6.54
CA ILE A 48 0.45 4.17 -6.93
C ILE A 48 0.92 3.46 -8.19
N LEU A 49 0.82 2.14 -8.19
CA LEU A 49 1.32 1.30 -9.27
C LEU A 49 0.17 0.54 -9.93
N THR A 50 0.29 0.32 -11.23
CA THR A 50 -0.49 -0.69 -11.95
C THR A 50 0.37 -1.92 -12.21
N LYS A 51 -0.27 -3.03 -12.64
CA LYS A 51 0.49 -4.21 -13.09
C LYS A 51 1.38 -3.89 -14.28
N GLN A 52 0.86 -3.11 -15.24
CA GLN A 52 1.61 -2.68 -16.41
C GLN A 52 2.88 -1.90 -16.02
N ASP A 53 2.81 -1.06 -14.98
CA ASP A 53 3.98 -0.33 -14.52
C ASP A 53 5.09 -1.25 -14.02
N LEU A 54 4.77 -2.41 -13.42
CA LEU A 54 5.75 -3.40 -13.02
C LEU A 54 6.26 -4.25 -14.20
N ASP A 55 5.38 -4.56 -15.16
CA ASP A 55 5.71 -5.34 -16.35
C ASP A 55 6.71 -4.61 -17.27
N GLU A 56 6.70 -3.28 -17.24
CA GLU A 56 7.65 -2.42 -17.96
C GLU A 56 9.04 -2.32 -17.28
N CYS A 57 9.20 -2.86 -16.06
CA CYS A 57 10.46 -2.77 -15.30
C CYS A 57 11.37 -3.99 -15.53
N ILE A 58 12.68 -3.76 -15.36
CA ILE A 58 13.67 -4.85 -15.36
C ILE A 58 13.68 -5.49 -13.97
N ILE A 59 13.49 -6.80 -13.91
CA ILE A 59 13.50 -7.56 -12.65
C ILE A 59 14.89 -8.19 -12.44
N ASN A 60 15.51 -7.89 -11.30
CA ASN A 60 16.76 -8.52 -10.88
C ASN A 60 16.70 -8.88 -9.39
N ASN A 61 16.79 -10.17 -9.05
CA ASN A 61 16.78 -10.65 -7.66
C ASN A 61 15.67 -10.02 -6.79
N ASN A 62 14.44 -10.00 -7.29
CA ASN A 62 13.24 -9.40 -6.67
C ASN A 62 13.26 -7.86 -6.52
N ILE A 63 14.20 -7.18 -7.18
CA ILE A 63 14.22 -5.73 -7.29
C ILE A 63 13.68 -5.34 -8.66
N TYR A 64 12.71 -4.43 -8.67
CA TYR A 64 12.20 -3.79 -9.88
C TYR A 64 13.02 -2.54 -10.16
N LEU A 65 13.66 -2.49 -11.33
CA LEU A 65 14.36 -1.32 -11.83
C LEU A 65 13.54 -0.70 -12.95
N CYS A 66 12.96 0.46 -12.68
CA CYS A 66 12.04 1.15 -13.57
C CYS A 66 12.65 2.49 -14.01
N GLU A 67 12.74 2.73 -15.32
CA GLU A 67 13.25 4.00 -15.86
C GLU A 67 12.15 5.09 -15.97
N LYS A 68 10.88 4.67 -15.89
CA LYS A 68 9.72 5.54 -16.11
C LYS A 68 9.55 6.53 -14.96
N ASN A 69 9.35 7.81 -15.30
CA ASN A 69 8.99 8.86 -14.34
C ASN A 69 7.56 8.63 -13.82
N GLN A 70 7.43 7.87 -12.73
CA GLN A 70 6.18 7.74 -12.00
C GLN A 70 5.98 8.93 -11.06
N SER A 71 4.73 9.35 -10.87
CA SER A 71 4.38 10.44 -9.96
C SER A 71 4.58 10.02 -8.50
N ILE A 72 5.61 10.56 -7.86
CA ILE A 72 5.89 10.36 -6.43
C ILE A 72 5.07 11.36 -5.61
N TYR A 73 4.37 10.86 -4.60
CA TYR A 73 3.52 11.65 -3.71
C TYR A 73 4.05 11.65 -2.28
N HIS A 74 3.86 12.75 -1.55
CA HIS A 74 4.14 12.83 -0.12
C HIS A 74 2.95 12.35 0.72
N VAL A 75 3.25 11.64 1.81
CA VAL A 75 2.24 11.18 2.77
C VAL A 75 1.66 12.37 3.55
N SER A 76 0.35 12.55 3.44
CA SER A 76 -0.45 13.64 4.01
C SER A 76 -1.78 13.12 4.58
N GLU A 77 -2.60 14.01 5.14
CA GLU A 77 -3.92 13.63 5.70
C GLU A 77 -4.91 13.11 4.64
N ASN A 78 -4.77 13.54 3.38
CA ASN A 78 -5.65 13.13 2.28
C ASN A 78 -5.11 11.91 1.51
N THR A 79 -4.08 11.26 2.04
CA THR A 79 -3.48 10.08 1.44
C THR A 79 -4.44 8.88 1.49
N PRO A 80 -4.46 8.00 0.47
CA PRO A 80 -5.30 6.80 0.47
C PRO A 80 -5.11 5.93 1.72
N SER A 81 -6.19 5.27 2.13
CA SER A 81 -6.27 4.47 3.35
C SER A 81 -5.20 3.37 3.43
N GLU A 82 -4.98 2.67 2.32
CA GLU A 82 -3.95 1.64 2.21
C GLU A 82 -2.55 2.17 2.55
N ILE A 83 -2.17 3.36 2.07
CA ILE A 83 -0.87 3.94 2.39
C ILE A 83 -0.81 4.36 3.86
N LYS A 84 -1.87 4.98 4.40
CA LYS A 84 -1.93 5.43 5.81
C LYS A 84 -1.72 4.26 6.78
N ILE A 85 -2.37 3.12 6.50
CA ILE A 85 -2.26 1.90 7.31
C ILE A 85 -0.82 1.38 7.30
N TYR A 86 -0.21 1.26 6.11
CA TYR A 86 1.15 0.72 6.00
C TYR A 86 2.24 1.67 6.54
N THR A 87 2.02 2.98 6.44
CA THR A 87 2.97 4.01 6.90
C THR A 87 2.83 4.34 8.39
N GLN A 88 1.86 3.73 9.11
CA GLN A 88 1.70 3.77 10.57
C GLN A 88 1.62 5.19 11.18
N ARG A 89 0.88 6.12 10.57
CA ARG A 89 0.48 7.33 11.31
C ARG A 89 -0.57 6.97 12.36
N GLN A 90 -0.43 7.51 13.58
CA GLN A 90 -1.24 7.23 14.78
C GLN A 90 -2.76 7.52 14.65
N LYS A 91 -3.24 7.95 13.48
CA LYS A 91 -4.63 8.34 13.19
C LYS A 91 -5.18 7.71 11.90
N TYR A 92 -4.79 6.47 11.59
CA TYR A 92 -5.25 5.81 10.37
C TYR A 92 -6.77 5.55 10.33
N HIS A 93 -7.45 5.54 11.48
CA HIS A 93 -8.91 5.43 11.55
C HIS A 93 -9.64 6.73 11.17
N GLU A 94 -8.97 7.89 11.28
CA GLU A 94 -9.53 9.17 10.89
C GLU A 94 -9.45 9.26 9.35
N ASN A 95 -10.61 9.31 8.69
CA ASN A 95 -10.78 9.49 7.25
C ASN A 95 -10.48 8.26 6.37
N CYS A 96 -10.64 7.05 6.89
CA CYS A 96 -10.70 5.84 6.05
C CYS A 96 -12.12 5.28 6.07
N ASN A 97 -12.67 5.00 4.89
CA ASN A 97 -13.97 4.35 4.80
C ASN A 97 -13.85 2.91 5.28
N VAL A 98 -14.81 2.51 6.10
CA VAL A 98 -14.93 1.15 6.61
C VAL A 98 -16.29 0.65 6.18
N ASP A 99 -16.29 -0.48 5.50
CA ASP A 99 -17.49 -1.16 5.10
C ASP A 99 -17.76 -2.33 6.06
N HIS A 100 -19.05 -2.65 6.23
CA HIS A 100 -19.52 -3.54 7.27
C HIS A 100 -20.35 -4.68 6.66
N MET A 101 -19.95 -5.91 6.96
CA MET A 101 -20.69 -7.11 6.58
C MET A 101 -21.17 -7.84 7.83
N ILE A 102 -22.48 -8.09 7.91
CA ILE A 102 -23.07 -8.93 8.95
C ILE A 102 -22.95 -10.38 8.49
N ALA A 103 -22.19 -11.19 9.23
CA ALA A 103 -22.11 -12.61 8.93
C ALA A 103 -23.34 -13.32 9.49
N THR A 104 -24.15 -13.90 8.61
CA THR A 104 -25.22 -14.81 8.98
C THR A 104 -24.70 -16.20 9.31
N ARG A 105 -23.55 -16.59 8.73
CA ARG A 105 -22.81 -17.83 8.99
C ARG A 105 -21.31 -17.59 8.84
N THR A 106 -20.53 -18.06 9.80
CA THR A 106 -19.06 -17.98 9.77
C THR A 106 -18.48 -19.39 9.69
N ILE A 107 -17.65 -19.66 8.68
CA ILE A 107 -16.93 -20.93 8.54
C ILE A 107 -15.47 -20.67 8.85
N TRP A 108 -14.93 -21.37 9.85
CA TRP A 108 -13.52 -21.30 10.20
C TRP A 108 -12.78 -22.45 9.53
N LEU A 109 -11.81 -22.13 8.67
CA LEU A 109 -10.83 -23.09 8.21
C LEU A 109 -9.68 -23.08 9.22
N THR A 110 -9.52 -24.17 9.96
CA THR A 110 -8.33 -24.39 10.80
C THR A 110 -7.17 -24.76 9.89
N LEU A 111 -6.13 -23.93 9.87
CA LEU A 111 -4.84 -24.21 9.23
C LEU A 111 -3.97 -25.08 10.13
#